data_AF-A0A7S1EEA3-F1
#
_entry.id   AF-A0A7S1EEA3-F1
#
_cell.length_a   1.000
_cell.length_b   1.000
_cell.length_c   1.000
_cell.angle_alpha   90.00
_cell.angle_beta   90.00
_cell.angle_gamma   90.00
#
_symmetry.space_group_name_H-M   'P 1'
#
loop_
_entity.id
_entity.type
_entity.pdbx_description
1 polymer ?
#
loop_
_entity_poly.entity_id
_entity_poly.type
_entity_poly.pdbx_seq_one_letter_code
_entity_poly.pdbx_strand_id
1 'polypeptide(L)'
;YGWVPYYIEVAPDEPMVPWPTLWTDVDQNRQAKARFTELMGAGVEFDNPKPPNLVRQMLLMGTEPGDLVVDFFAGSGVTGEAVIGLNAQDGGNRRFILVQIPENTSNAQLPTISAMCRERVRRAGKEVLQQRSEAEDAESDAPDVGFRAFRLDESNITSWAPTRDDLAKSLFDHLEHIDKSRSDEDVLYELLLKLGLDMCVSILPQTIAGKTVHAIGGGVLMTCLDKAITAAEAEPLA
;
A
#
# COMPACT_ATOMS: atom_id res chain seq x y z
N TYR A 1 -1.52 27.45 -15.42
CA TYR A 1 -0.38 27.34 -16.34
C TYR A 1 -0.84 26.49 -17.52
N GLY A 2 -0.94 27.07 -18.72
CA GLY A 2 -1.35 26.33 -19.92
C GLY A 2 -0.15 25.61 -20.53
N TRP A 3 -0.34 24.39 -20.98
CA TRP A 3 0.69 23.63 -21.70
C TRP A 3 1.01 24.32 -23.03
N VAL A 4 2.29 24.62 -23.27
CA VAL A 4 2.78 25.10 -24.57
C VAL A 4 3.44 23.91 -25.26
N PRO A 5 2.99 23.49 -26.46
CA PRO A 5 3.61 22.39 -27.18
C PRO A 5 5.06 22.74 -27.52
N TYR A 6 6.00 21.89 -27.08
CA TYR A 6 7.45 22.07 -27.27
C TYR A 6 7.91 21.64 -28.67
N TYR A 7 7.21 20.68 -29.29
CA TYR A 7 7.45 20.28 -30.68
C TYR A 7 6.16 19.74 -31.31
N ILE A 8 6.07 19.79 -32.65
CA ILE A 8 5.01 19.13 -33.44
C ILE A 8 5.71 18.21 -34.45
N GLU A 9 5.47 16.90 -34.39
CA GLU A 9 5.84 15.97 -35.46
C GLU A 9 4.59 15.58 -36.24
N VAL A 10 4.75 15.52 -37.57
CA VAL A 10 3.69 15.12 -38.50
C VAL A 10 4.06 13.74 -39.04
N ALA A 11 3.07 12.85 -39.12
CA ALA A 11 3.22 11.54 -39.75
C ALA A 11 3.82 11.68 -41.17
N PRO A 12 4.74 10.80 -41.61
CA PRO A 12 5.27 10.89 -42.96
C PRO A 12 4.19 10.35 -43.93
N ASP A 13 4.24 10.79 -45.18
CA ASP A 13 3.28 10.32 -46.21
C ASP A 13 3.38 8.79 -46.44
N GLU A 14 4.55 8.20 -46.17
CA GLU A 14 4.79 6.75 -46.18
C GLU A 14 5.28 6.28 -44.79
N PRO A 15 4.49 5.49 -44.04
CA PRO A 15 4.89 5.08 -42.69
C PRO A 15 5.97 3.98 -42.73
N MET A 16 7.20 4.32 -42.32
CA MET A 16 8.25 3.33 -41.99
C MET A 16 8.47 3.26 -40.48
N VAL A 17 8.31 2.06 -39.92
CA VAL A 17 8.44 1.68 -38.49
C VAL A 17 7.53 2.54 -37.58
N PRO A 18 6.85 1.97 -36.57
CA PRO A 18 6.07 2.80 -35.65
C PRO A 18 6.94 3.93 -35.09
N TRP A 19 6.40 5.14 -35.06
CA TRP A 19 7.06 6.32 -34.47
C TRP A 19 7.67 5.96 -33.10
N PRO A 20 8.92 6.38 -32.81
CA PRO A 20 9.46 6.21 -31.46
C PRO A 20 8.53 6.92 -30.48
N THR A 21 8.38 6.33 -29.30
CA THR A 21 7.54 6.85 -28.22
C THR A 21 7.84 8.33 -27.94
N LEU A 22 6.83 9.10 -27.52
CA LEU A 22 7.01 10.50 -27.09
C LEU A 22 8.09 10.68 -26.01
N TRP A 23 8.40 9.61 -25.27
CA TRP A 23 9.47 9.56 -24.29
C TRP A 23 10.70 8.90 -24.88
N THR A 24 11.64 9.72 -25.34
CA THR A 24 12.93 9.31 -25.93
C THR A 24 14.08 9.36 -24.93
N ASP A 25 13.85 9.99 -23.77
CA ASP A 25 14.81 10.27 -22.70
C ASP A 25 14.66 9.34 -21.48
N VAL A 26 13.81 8.30 -21.59
CA VAL A 26 13.54 7.35 -20.51
C VAL A 26 14.08 5.97 -20.83
N ASP A 27 14.41 5.25 -19.75
CA ASP A 27 14.91 3.88 -19.79
C ASP A 27 14.02 2.93 -20.57
N GLN A 28 14.66 2.04 -21.34
CA GLN A 28 14.00 0.97 -22.06
C GLN A 28 14.00 -0.33 -21.23
N ASN A 29 13.40 -1.40 -21.78
CA ASN A 29 13.21 -2.68 -21.09
C ASN A 29 14.52 -3.28 -20.53
N ARG A 30 15.66 -3.05 -21.19
CA ARG A 30 16.95 -3.58 -20.74
C ARG A 30 17.39 -2.96 -19.41
N GLN A 31 17.28 -1.64 -19.28
CA GLN A 31 17.61 -0.93 -18.04
C GLN A 31 16.63 -1.31 -16.92
N ALA A 32 15.35 -1.49 -17.24
CA ALA A 32 14.36 -1.94 -16.26
C ALA A 32 14.71 -3.30 -15.65
N LYS A 33 15.16 -4.26 -16.47
CA LYS A 33 15.63 -5.56 -16.01
C LYS A 33 16.90 -5.44 -15.16
N ALA A 34 17.86 -4.60 -15.58
CA ALA A 34 19.09 -4.37 -14.81
C ALA A 34 18.78 -3.79 -13.42
N ARG A 35 17.94 -2.75 -13.35
CA ARG A 35 17.49 -2.14 -12.09
C ARG A 35 16.72 -3.11 -11.21
N PHE A 36 15.87 -3.95 -11.81
CA PHE A 36 15.22 -5.03 -11.06
C PHE A 36 16.24 -5.99 -10.44
N THR A 37 17.23 -6.45 -11.21
CA THR A 37 18.25 -7.37 -10.72
C THR A 37 19.16 -6.74 -9.67
N GLU A 38 19.52 -5.46 -9.82
CA GLU A 38 20.28 -4.69 -8.83
C GLU A 38 19.56 -4.68 -7.48
N LEU A 39 18.27 -4.33 -7.48
CA LEU A 39 17.50 -4.19 -6.25
C LEU A 39 17.12 -5.55 -5.65
N MET A 40 16.72 -6.51 -6.48
CA MET A 40 16.18 -7.81 -6.04
C MET A 40 17.23 -8.90 -5.87
N GLY A 41 18.41 -8.73 -6.48
CA GLY A 41 19.51 -9.71 -6.48
C GLY A 41 19.43 -10.69 -7.66
N ALA A 42 20.59 -11.25 -8.02
CA ALA A 42 20.80 -12.05 -9.24
C ALA A 42 20.01 -13.38 -9.35
N GLY A 43 19.27 -13.79 -8.31
CA GLY A 43 18.47 -15.02 -8.29
C GLY A 43 16.95 -14.81 -8.26
N VAL A 44 16.50 -13.56 -8.34
CA VAL A 44 15.07 -13.24 -8.38
C VAL A 44 14.71 -12.88 -9.82
N GLU A 45 13.78 -13.63 -10.41
CA GLU A 45 13.33 -13.42 -11.78
C GLU A 45 11.94 -12.81 -11.82
N PHE A 46 11.78 -11.79 -12.67
CA PHE A 46 10.49 -11.20 -13.01
C PHE A 46 10.50 -10.84 -14.49
N ASP A 47 9.44 -11.19 -15.21
CA ASP A 47 9.33 -10.94 -16.63
C ASP A 47 8.91 -9.49 -16.88
N ASN A 48 9.67 -8.81 -17.74
CA ASN A 48 9.37 -7.46 -18.23
C ASN A 48 8.99 -6.45 -17.13
N PRO A 49 9.85 -6.24 -16.11
CA PRO A 49 9.60 -5.17 -15.14
C PRO A 49 9.52 -3.82 -15.87
N LYS A 50 8.61 -2.95 -15.41
CA LYS A 50 8.50 -1.60 -15.99
C LYS A 50 9.75 -0.77 -15.63
N PRO A 51 10.24 0.13 -16.51
CA PRO A 51 11.33 1.04 -16.18
C PRO A 51 10.92 2.04 -15.08
N PRO A 52 11.65 2.16 -13.96
CA PRO A 52 11.28 3.11 -12.90
C PRO A 52 11.30 4.57 -13.33
N ASN A 53 12.26 4.96 -14.17
CA ASN A 53 12.35 6.33 -14.68
C ASN A 53 11.16 6.73 -15.55
N LEU A 54 10.59 5.77 -16.30
CA LEU A 54 9.37 5.98 -17.06
C LEU A 54 8.18 6.29 -16.12
N VAL A 55 8.00 5.49 -15.08
CA VAL A 55 6.93 5.71 -14.10
C VAL A 55 7.16 7.01 -13.33
N ARG A 56 8.42 7.33 -12.97
CA ARG A 56 8.79 8.59 -12.33
C ARG A 56 8.39 9.81 -13.17
N GLN A 57 8.66 9.79 -14.47
CA GLN A 57 8.27 10.85 -15.41
C GLN A 57 6.75 11.01 -15.47
N MET A 58 6.00 9.91 -15.54
CA MET A 58 4.52 9.96 -15.49
C MET A 58 4.02 10.62 -14.21
N LEU A 59 4.61 10.27 -13.06
CA LEU A 59 4.23 10.83 -11.77
C LEU A 59 4.59 12.31 -11.66
N LEU A 60 5.74 12.75 -12.16
CA LEU A 60 6.11 14.17 -12.19
C LEU A 60 5.11 15.04 -12.98
N MET A 61 4.53 14.49 -14.04
CA MET A 61 3.53 15.20 -14.84
C MET A 61 2.12 15.11 -14.25
N GLY A 62 1.81 14.02 -13.54
CA GLY A 62 0.46 13.68 -13.11
C GLY A 62 0.16 13.91 -11.63
N THR A 63 1.14 14.32 -10.82
CA THR A 63 0.98 14.41 -9.36
C THR A 63 1.70 15.61 -8.74
N GLU A 64 1.12 16.15 -7.69
CA GLU A 64 1.71 17.14 -6.79
C GLU A 64 2.10 16.50 -5.44
N PRO A 65 2.93 17.15 -4.61
CA PRO A 65 3.17 16.70 -3.24
C PRO A 65 1.85 16.53 -2.47
N GLY A 66 1.66 15.36 -1.85
CA GLY A 66 0.48 15.03 -1.04
C GLY A 66 -0.57 14.20 -1.78
N ASP A 67 -0.46 14.06 -3.10
CA ASP A 67 -1.38 13.25 -3.89
C ASP A 67 -1.29 11.75 -3.55
N LEU A 68 -2.38 11.04 -3.84
CA LEU A 68 -2.49 9.59 -3.69
C LEU A 68 -2.37 8.91 -5.05
N VAL A 69 -1.32 8.12 -5.23
CA VAL A 69 -1.07 7.32 -6.43
C VAL A 69 -1.65 5.92 -6.25
N VAL A 70 -2.47 5.46 -7.19
CA VAL A 70 -3.10 4.14 -7.10
C VAL A 70 -2.74 3.30 -8.33
N ASP A 71 -2.23 2.10 -8.08
CA ASP A 71 -1.88 1.12 -9.11
C ASP A 71 -2.48 -0.25 -8.78
N PHE A 72 -3.52 -0.65 -9.52
CA PHE A 72 -4.21 -1.92 -9.34
C PHE A 72 -3.54 -3.11 -10.03
N PHE A 73 -2.44 -2.87 -10.75
CA PHE A 73 -1.65 -3.87 -11.46
C PHE A 73 -0.17 -3.66 -11.15
N ALA A 74 0.15 -3.59 -9.86
CA ALA A 74 1.46 -3.15 -9.38
C ALA A 74 2.61 -4.03 -9.90
N GLY A 75 2.36 -5.30 -10.19
CA GLY A 75 3.34 -6.23 -10.73
C GLY A 75 4.54 -6.35 -9.81
N SER A 76 5.71 -5.92 -10.28
CA SER A 76 6.93 -5.92 -9.48
C SER A 76 7.01 -4.80 -8.43
N GLY A 77 6.10 -3.83 -8.42
CA GLY A 77 6.07 -2.74 -7.43
C GLY A 77 6.82 -1.47 -7.86
N VAL A 78 7.04 -1.28 -9.16
CA VAL A 78 7.78 -0.13 -9.73
C VAL A 78 7.13 1.21 -9.36
N THR A 79 5.80 1.27 -9.29
CA THR A 79 5.07 2.49 -8.92
C THR A 79 5.40 2.94 -7.49
N GLY A 80 5.49 2.01 -6.53
CA GLY A 80 5.88 2.33 -5.15
C GLY A 80 7.33 2.81 -5.05
N GLU A 81 8.25 2.17 -5.76
CA GLU A 81 9.64 2.64 -5.87
C GLU A 81 9.73 4.05 -6.46
N ALA A 82 8.97 4.34 -7.52
CA ALA A 82 8.99 5.64 -8.17
C ALA A 82 8.44 6.75 -7.26
N VAL A 83 7.37 6.48 -6.50
CA VAL A 83 6.81 7.42 -5.51
C VAL A 83 7.82 7.69 -4.39
N ILE A 84 8.42 6.64 -3.81
CA ILE A 84 9.43 6.76 -2.76
C ILE A 84 10.63 7.59 -3.26
N GLY A 85 11.13 7.30 -4.47
CA GLY A 85 12.23 8.03 -5.07
C GLY A 85 11.90 9.50 -5.34
N LEU A 86 10.67 9.81 -5.78
CA LEU A 86 10.24 11.18 -6.01
C LEU A 86 10.17 11.98 -4.72
N ASN A 87 9.51 11.45 -3.70
CA ASN A 87 9.42 12.12 -2.40
C ASN A 87 10.81 12.39 -1.80
N ALA A 88 11.75 11.46 -1.98
CA ALA A 88 13.13 11.66 -1.54
C ALA A 88 13.85 12.76 -2.34
N GLN A 89 13.55 12.90 -3.63
CA GLN A 89 14.20 13.85 -4.52
C GLN A 89 13.65 15.28 -4.36
N ASP A 90 12.32 15.43 -4.28
CA ASP A 90 11.64 16.73 -4.26
C ASP A 90 11.15 17.16 -2.87
N GLY A 91 11.39 16.35 -1.83
CA GLY A 91 10.91 16.60 -0.47
C GLY A 91 9.39 16.47 -0.34
N GLY A 92 8.72 15.87 -1.32
CA GLY A 92 7.29 15.64 -1.32
C GLY A 92 6.83 14.53 -0.38
N ASN A 93 5.53 14.37 -0.29
CA ASN A 93 4.84 13.43 0.60
C ASN A 93 3.70 12.70 -0.11
N ARG A 94 3.89 12.35 -1.40
CA ARG A 94 2.94 11.54 -2.17
C ARG A 94 2.75 10.19 -1.48
N ARG A 95 1.51 9.72 -1.42
CA ARG A 95 1.17 8.40 -0.88
C ARG A 95 0.86 7.44 -2.02
N PHE A 96 0.90 6.14 -1.75
CA PHE A 96 0.56 5.15 -2.76
C PHE A 96 -0.30 4.01 -2.22
N ILE A 97 -1.12 3.44 -3.09
CA ILE A 97 -1.82 2.17 -2.91
C ILE A 97 -1.45 1.26 -4.08
N LEU A 98 -0.87 0.12 -3.75
CA LEU A 98 -0.54 -0.93 -4.72
C LEU A 98 -1.43 -2.13 -4.47
N VAL A 99 -2.12 -2.61 -5.50
CA VAL A 99 -2.86 -3.87 -5.46
C VAL A 99 -2.18 -4.87 -6.38
N GLN A 100 -1.94 -6.07 -5.84
CA GLN A 100 -1.32 -7.17 -6.58
C GLN A 100 -1.90 -8.50 -6.11
N ILE A 101 -2.39 -9.29 -7.08
CA ILE A 101 -2.86 -10.66 -6.84
C ILE A 101 -1.66 -11.53 -6.42
N PRO A 102 -1.81 -12.44 -5.43
CA PRO A 102 -0.74 -13.32 -4.96
C PRO A 102 -0.49 -14.50 -5.93
N GLU A 103 -0.20 -14.21 -7.19
CA GLU A 103 0.15 -15.22 -8.19
C GLU A 103 1.47 -15.91 -7.82
N ASN A 104 1.53 -17.24 -7.93
CA ASN A 104 2.69 -18.02 -7.54
C ASN A 104 3.91 -17.77 -8.44
N THR A 105 5.10 -17.88 -7.86
CA THR A 105 6.38 -17.79 -8.57
C THR A 105 7.18 -19.08 -8.36
N SER A 106 8.29 -19.23 -9.09
CA SER A 106 9.26 -20.31 -8.88
C SER A 106 10.21 -20.06 -7.70
N ASN A 107 10.18 -18.88 -7.07
CA ASN A 107 11.11 -18.51 -6.01
C ASN A 107 10.55 -18.87 -4.63
N ALA A 108 11.20 -19.82 -3.93
CA ALA A 108 10.73 -20.28 -2.62
C ALA A 108 10.74 -19.20 -1.52
N GLN A 109 11.62 -18.19 -1.62
CA GLN A 109 11.70 -17.08 -0.65
C GLN A 109 10.67 -15.98 -0.94
N LEU A 110 10.32 -15.82 -2.21
CA LEU A 110 9.32 -14.86 -2.69
C LEU A 110 8.24 -15.62 -3.48
N PRO A 111 7.43 -16.45 -2.78
CA PRO A 111 6.57 -17.44 -3.42
C PRO A 111 5.44 -16.85 -4.27
N THR A 112 5.17 -15.55 -4.13
CA THR A 112 4.14 -14.86 -4.90
C THR A 112 4.64 -13.54 -5.48
N ILE A 113 4.03 -13.09 -6.59
CA ILE A 113 4.31 -11.79 -7.19
C ILE A 113 4.02 -10.67 -6.18
N SER A 114 2.98 -10.79 -5.35
CA SER A 114 2.72 -9.82 -4.29
C SER A 114 3.83 -9.79 -3.24
N ALA A 115 4.47 -10.92 -2.91
CA ALA A 115 5.65 -10.95 -2.05
C ALA A 115 6.84 -10.24 -2.70
N MET A 116 7.08 -10.46 -3.99
CA MET A 116 8.10 -9.75 -4.75
C MET A 116 7.85 -8.24 -4.81
N CYS A 117 6.60 -7.83 -5.04
CA CYS A 117 6.18 -6.43 -5.04
C CYS A 117 6.51 -5.75 -3.71
N ARG A 118 6.08 -6.35 -2.59
CA ARG A 118 6.38 -5.82 -1.24
C ARG A 118 7.89 -5.77 -0.97
N GLU A 119 8.63 -6.78 -1.41
CA GLU A 119 10.08 -6.83 -1.21
C GLU A 119 10.81 -5.75 -2.03
N ARG A 120 10.40 -5.52 -3.28
CA ARG A 120 10.96 -4.42 -4.10
C ARG A 120 10.76 -3.07 -3.41
N VAL A 121 9.52 -2.77 -2.98
CA VAL A 121 9.19 -1.50 -2.32
C VAL A 121 9.98 -1.33 -1.04
N ARG A 122 10.11 -2.40 -0.23
CA ARG A 122 10.93 -2.39 0.99
C ARG A 122 12.40 -2.07 0.70
N ARG A 123 12.97 -2.69 -0.33
CA ARG A 123 14.37 -2.47 -0.70
C ARG A 123 14.61 -1.07 -1.27
N ALA A 124 13.69 -0.57 -2.09
CA ALA A 124 13.74 0.81 -2.59
C ALA A 124 13.75 1.82 -1.45
N GLY A 125 12.86 1.64 -0.46
CA GLY A 125 12.83 2.48 0.74
C GLY A 125 14.14 2.42 1.53
N LYS A 126 14.71 1.22 1.73
CA LYS A 126 15.99 1.05 2.42
C LYS A 126 17.14 1.73 1.68
N GLU A 127 17.19 1.62 0.36
CA GLU A 127 18.21 2.26 -0.47
C GLU A 127 18.15 3.79 -0.36
N VAL A 128 16.95 4.38 -0.41
CA VAL A 128 16.76 5.82 -0.20
C VAL A 128 17.26 6.27 1.18
N LEU A 129 16.94 5.52 2.23
CA LEU A 129 17.43 5.84 3.57
C LEU A 129 18.96 5.75 3.67
N GLN A 130 19.56 4.75 3.02
CA GLN A 130 21.01 4.58 3.00
C GLN A 130 21.71 5.74 2.27
N GLN A 131 21.26 6.05 1.04
CA GLN A 131 21.81 7.16 0.24
C GLN A 131 21.73 8.50 0.99
N ARG A 132 20.64 8.71 1.74
CA ARG A 132 20.46 9.90 2.55
C ARG A 132 21.37 9.94 3.77
N SER A 133 21.61 8.82 4.45
CA SER A 133 22.55 8.75 5.58
C SER A 133 24.00 9.04 5.19
N GLU A 134 24.34 8.82 3.92
CA GLU A 134 25.66 9.10 3.36
C GLU A 134 25.79 10.56 2.87
N ALA A 135 24.67 11.30 2.75
CA ALA A 135 24.64 12.72 2.39
C ALA A 135 24.79 13.61 3.64
N GLU A 136 25.62 14.64 3.56
CA GLU A 136 25.98 15.52 4.70
C GLU A 136 24.80 16.41 5.19
N ASP A 137 23.75 16.59 4.38
CA ASP A 137 22.57 17.43 4.66
C ASP A 137 21.43 16.67 5.38
N ALA A 138 21.72 16.14 6.58
CA ALA A 138 20.77 15.36 7.38
C ALA A 138 19.75 16.18 8.20
N GLU A 139 19.58 17.49 7.92
CA GLU A 139 18.75 18.39 8.75
C GLU A 139 17.24 18.32 8.49
N SER A 140 16.76 17.73 7.39
CA SER A 140 15.31 17.57 7.17
C SER A 140 14.78 16.25 7.75
N ASP A 141 13.47 16.15 7.96
CA ASP A 141 12.83 14.91 8.41
C ASP A 141 13.06 13.78 7.39
N ALA A 142 13.33 12.57 7.90
CA ALA A 142 13.51 11.39 7.06
C ALA A 142 12.25 11.18 6.19
N PRO A 143 12.43 10.81 4.91
CA PRO A 143 11.27 10.63 4.03
C PRO A 143 10.49 9.40 4.50
N ASP A 144 9.16 9.47 4.42
CA ASP A 144 8.33 8.29 4.69
C ASP A 144 8.53 7.27 3.55
N VAL A 145 9.24 6.20 3.86
CA VAL A 145 9.47 5.05 2.96
C VAL A 145 8.68 3.82 3.40
N GLY A 146 7.86 3.95 4.45
CA GLY A 146 7.09 2.88 5.04
C GLY A 146 5.87 2.52 4.19
N PHE A 147 5.33 1.33 4.44
CA PHE A 147 4.03 0.93 3.92
C PHE A 147 3.40 -0.11 4.83
N ARG A 148 2.06 -0.17 4.84
CA ARG A 148 1.29 -1.26 5.43
C ARG A 148 0.92 -2.27 4.34
N ALA A 149 0.89 -3.55 4.68
CA ALA A 149 0.54 -4.61 3.75
C ALA A 149 -0.71 -5.33 4.25
N PHE A 150 -1.75 -5.34 3.42
CA PHE A 150 -3.01 -6.01 3.71
C PHE A 150 -3.23 -7.17 2.73
N ARG A 151 -4.03 -8.15 3.14
CA ARG A 151 -4.53 -9.21 2.28
C ARG A 151 -6.06 -9.23 2.35
N LEU A 152 -6.70 -9.61 1.25
CA LEU A 152 -8.13 -9.89 1.28
C LEU A 152 -8.38 -11.16 2.08
N ASP A 153 -9.46 -11.13 2.85
CA ASP A 153 -9.96 -12.24 3.65
C ASP A 153 -11.50 -12.10 3.78
N GLU A 154 -12.13 -13.11 4.34
CA GLU A 154 -13.55 -13.07 4.71
C GLU A 154 -13.81 -12.04 5.82
N SER A 155 -15.04 -11.51 5.88
CA SER A 155 -15.44 -10.55 6.90
C SER A 155 -15.31 -11.15 8.30
N ASN A 156 -14.78 -10.36 9.24
CA ASN A 156 -14.72 -10.72 10.66
C ASN A 156 -16.10 -10.67 11.32
N ILE A 157 -17.10 -10.09 10.65
CA ILE A 157 -18.47 -10.00 11.14
C ILE A 157 -19.29 -11.12 10.50
N THR A 158 -19.78 -12.04 11.32
CA THR A 158 -20.62 -13.14 10.84
C THR A 158 -21.98 -12.61 10.40
N SER A 159 -22.37 -12.89 9.16
CA SER A 159 -23.69 -12.53 8.65
C SER A 159 -24.77 -13.45 9.22
N TRP A 160 -25.96 -12.92 9.49
CA TRP A 160 -27.10 -13.74 9.89
C TRP A 160 -27.49 -14.74 8.79
N ALA A 161 -27.23 -16.03 9.05
CA ALA A 161 -27.52 -17.13 8.13
C ALA A 161 -28.15 -18.30 8.91
N PRO A 162 -29.43 -18.19 9.31
CA PRO A 162 -30.05 -19.15 10.20
C PRO A 162 -30.35 -20.49 9.52
N THR A 163 -30.16 -21.58 10.25
CA THR A 163 -30.69 -22.88 9.86
C THR A 163 -32.17 -22.95 10.22
N ARG A 164 -33.03 -23.21 9.23
CA ARG A 164 -34.49 -23.23 9.43
C ARG A 164 -34.94 -24.31 10.43
N ASP A 165 -34.20 -25.41 10.48
CA ASP A 165 -34.53 -26.56 11.33
C ASP A 165 -34.13 -26.34 12.80
N ASP A 166 -33.25 -25.38 13.10
CA ASP A 166 -32.82 -25.05 14.47
C ASP A 166 -32.56 -23.54 14.63
N LEU A 167 -33.67 -22.77 14.59
CA LEU A 167 -33.64 -21.32 14.73
C LEU A 167 -33.16 -20.89 16.13
N ALA A 168 -33.50 -21.66 17.17
CA ALA A 168 -33.12 -21.34 18.55
C ALA A 168 -31.60 -21.36 18.69
N LYS A 169 -30.94 -22.42 18.23
CA LYS A 169 -29.49 -22.49 18.20
C LYS A 169 -28.88 -21.39 17.34
N SER A 170 -29.41 -21.18 16.13
CA SER A 170 -28.94 -20.12 15.24
C SER A 170 -28.95 -18.74 15.91
N LEU A 171 -30.01 -18.44 16.68
CA LEU A 171 -30.13 -17.19 17.42
C LEU A 171 -29.06 -17.04 18.51
N PHE A 172 -28.84 -18.09 19.32
CA PHE A 172 -27.83 -18.06 20.38
C PHE A 172 -26.41 -18.02 19.82
N ASP A 173 -26.12 -18.74 18.74
CA ASP A 173 -24.82 -18.71 18.05
C ASP A 173 -24.52 -17.31 17.49
N HIS A 174 -25.55 -16.52 17.18
CA HIS A 174 -25.42 -15.16 16.64
C HIS A 174 -25.34 -14.05 17.70
N LEU A 175 -25.40 -14.38 19.00
CA LEU A 175 -25.13 -13.40 20.06
C LEU A 175 -23.69 -12.85 19.96
N GLU A 176 -22.76 -13.70 19.54
CA GLU A 176 -21.40 -13.31 19.19
C GLU A 176 -21.26 -13.22 17.67
N HIS A 177 -21.35 -12.00 17.15
CA HIS A 177 -21.31 -11.69 15.72
C HIS A 177 -19.88 -11.50 15.19
N ILE A 178 -18.86 -11.63 16.05
CA ILE A 178 -17.44 -11.55 15.68
C ILE A 178 -16.91 -12.98 15.55
N ASP A 179 -16.27 -13.28 14.43
CA ASP A 179 -15.57 -14.54 14.22
C ASP A 179 -14.43 -14.69 15.24
N LYS A 180 -14.53 -15.72 16.08
CA LYS A 180 -13.59 -16.00 17.18
C LYS A 180 -12.18 -16.35 16.72
N SER A 181 -12.01 -16.67 15.44
CA SER A 181 -10.69 -16.96 14.85
C SER A 181 -9.91 -15.69 14.49
N ARG A 182 -10.55 -14.52 14.54
CA ARG A 182 -9.99 -13.23 14.13
C ARG A 182 -9.33 -12.50 15.27
N SER A 183 -8.30 -11.72 14.94
CA SER A 183 -7.63 -10.85 15.91
C SER A 183 -8.37 -9.54 16.08
N ASP A 184 -8.16 -8.88 17.22
CA ASP A 184 -8.68 -7.53 17.47
C ASP A 184 -8.21 -6.54 16.38
N GLU A 185 -6.99 -6.72 15.87
CA GLU A 185 -6.44 -5.91 14.78
C GLU A 185 -7.20 -6.13 13.45
N ASP A 186 -7.57 -7.37 13.12
CA ASP A 186 -8.36 -7.66 11.91
C ASP A 186 -9.74 -6.99 11.98
N VAL A 187 -10.41 -7.10 13.13
CA VAL A 187 -11.71 -6.45 13.38
C VAL A 187 -11.58 -4.94 13.29
N LEU A 188 -10.52 -4.37 13.88
CA LEU A 188 -10.25 -2.94 13.86
C LEU A 188 -10.10 -2.42 12.42
N TYR A 189 -9.27 -3.06 11.59
CA TYR A 189 -9.07 -2.62 10.22
C TYR A 189 -10.32 -2.79 9.34
N GLU A 190 -11.13 -3.82 9.56
CA GLU A 190 -12.43 -3.92 8.90
C GLU A 190 -13.37 -2.77 9.30
N LEU A 191 -13.41 -2.40 10.59
CA LEU A 191 -14.20 -1.27 11.06
C LEU A 191 -13.71 0.05 10.45
N LEU A 192 -12.40 0.29 10.41
CA LEU A 192 -11.83 1.47 9.74
C LEU A 192 -12.30 1.57 8.30
N LEU A 193 -12.21 0.45 7.55
CA LEU A 193 -12.62 0.40 6.16
C LEU A 193 -14.13 0.67 5.99
N LYS A 194 -14.98 0.06 6.82
CA LYS A 194 -16.44 0.26 6.77
C LYS A 194 -16.88 1.66 7.15
N LEU A 195 -16.13 2.32 8.04
CA LEU A 195 -16.37 3.70 8.46
C LEU A 195 -15.76 4.73 7.51
N GLY A 196 -15.06 4.29 6.45
CA GLY A 196 -14.41 5.19 5.48
C GLY A 196 -13.19 5.92 6.07
N LEU A 197 -12.57 5.37 7.11
CA LEU A 197 -11.37 5.91 7.73
C LEU A 197 -10.11 5.40 7.02
N ASP A 198 -9.08 6.23 7.01
CA ASP A 198 -7.79 5.91 6.41
C ASP A 198 -7.11 4.73 7.16
N MET A 199 -6.73 3.67 6.45
CA MET A 199 -6.08 2.49 7.02
C MET A 199 -4.63 2.74 7.47
N CYS A 200 -4.05 3.90 7.16
CA CYS A 200 -2.73 4.33 7.60
C CYS A 200 -2.80 5.34 8.76
N VAL A 201 -3.99 5.60 9.29
CA VAL A 201 -4.16 6.48 10.45
C VAL A 201 -3.36 5.98 11.66
N SER A 202 -2.94 6.92 12.51
CA SER A 202 -2.31 6.60 13.78
C SER A 202 -3.31 5.93 14.72
N ILE A 203 -2.88 4.83 15.33
CA ILE A 203 -3.63 4.02 16.29
C ILE A 203 -2.79 3.95 17.55
N LEU A 204 -3.27 4.55 18.64
CA LEU A 204 -2.57 4.62 19.91
C LEU A 204 -3.31 3.76 20.93
N PRO A 205 -2.69 2.69 21.45
CA PRO A 205 -3.27 1.93 22.55
C PRO A 205 -3.22 2.76 23.84
N GLN A 206 -4.32 2.72 24.59
CA GLN A 206 -4.47 3.36 25.89
C GLN A 206 -5.13 2.36 26.85
N THR A 207 -4.86 2.51 28.14
CA THR A 207 -5.51 1.70 29.17
C THR A 207 -6.55 2.53 29.88
N ILE A 208 -7.81 2.10 29.82
CA ILE A 208 -8.95 2.76 30.46
C ILE A 208 -9.72 1.71 31.25
N ALA A 209 -9.94 1.94 32.54
CA ALA A 209 -10.57 0.97 33.45
C ALA A 209 -9.95 -0.45 33.40
N GLY A 210 -8.64 -0.54 33.13
CA GLY A 210 -7.93 -1.82 32.99
C GLY A 210 -8.13 -2.55 31.66
N LYS A 211 -8.84 -1.93 30.71
CA LYS A 211 -9.11 -2.45 29.36
C LYS A 211 -8.20 -1.80 28.33
N THR A 212 -7.94 -2.49 27.23
CA THR A 212 -7.17 -1.93 26.12
C THR A 212 -8.12 -1.20 25.16
N VAL A 213 -7.89 0.10 25.00
CA VAL A 213 -8.67 0.96 24.10
C VAL A 213 -7.75 1.55 23.05
N HIS A 214 -8.13 1.42 21.78
CA HIS A 214 -7.39 2.00 20.67
C HIS A 214 -7.97 3.37 20.33
N ALA A 215 -7.17 4.42 20.48
CA ALA A 215 -7.50 5.77 20.05
C ALA A 215 -7.00 6.00 18.62
N ILE A 216 -7.91 6.28 17.71
CA ILE A 216 -7.65 6.33 16.26
C ILE A 216 -7.79 7.76 15.78
N GLY A 217 -6.81 8.23 14.99
CA GLY A 217 -6.87 9.56 14.37
C GLY A 217 -6.91 10.70 15.40
N GLY A 218 -6.27 10.53 16.55
CA GLY A 218 -6.32 11.52 17.63
C GLY A 218 -7.61 11.48 18.46
N GLY A 219 -8.34 10.37 18.45
CA GLY A 219 -9.57 10.19 19.24
C GLY A 219 -10.85 10.38 18.46
N VAL A 220 -10.79 10.45 17.12
CA VAL A 220 -11.98 10.45 16.24
C VAL A 220 -12.79 9.18 16.42
N LEU A 221 -12.12 8.06 16.64
CA LEU A 221 -12.72 6.78 16.97
C LEU A 221 -11.96 6.17 18.15
N MET A 222 -12.72 5.74 19.16
CA MET A 222 -12.21 4.93 20.25
C MET A 222 -12.84 3.54 20.16
N THR A 223 -12.01 2.51 20.15
CA THR A 223 -12.46 1.12 20.06
C THR A 223 -11.91 0.30 21.21
N CYS A 224 -12.80 -0.30 21.98
CA CYS A 224 -12.50 -1.33 22.97
C CYS A 224 -13.02 -2.66 22.43
N LEU A 225 -12.13 -3.61 22.18
CA LEU A 225 -12.47 -4.93 21.62
C LEU A 225 -12.41 -6.05 22.67
N ASP A 226 -12.34 -5.68 23.94
CA ASP A 226 -12.39 -6.62 25.06
C ASP A 226 -13.70 -7.42 25.06
N LYS A 227 -13.62 -8.73 25.26
CA LYS A 227 -14.75 -9.68 25.16
C LYS A 227 -15.90 -9.38 26.11
N ALA A 228 -15.62 -8.70 27.22
CA ALA A 228 -16.61 -8.36 28.22
C ALA A 228 -16.32 -6.97 28.80
N ILE A 229 -17.36 -6.15 28.80
CA ILE A 229 -17.40 -4.83 29.44
C ILE A 229 -18.50 -4.90 30.50
N THR A 230 -18.11 -4.70 31.76
CA THR A 230 -19.07 -4.63 32.88
C THR A 230 -19.70 -3.25 32.95
N ALA A 231 -20.85 -3.14 33.65
CA ALA A 231 -21.54 -1.87 33.82
C ALA A 231 -20.66 -0.78 34.49
N ALA A 232 -19.77 -1.18 35.40
CA ALA A 232 -18.84 -0.26 36.06
C ALA A 232 -17.70 0.20 35.14
N GLU A 233 -17.38 -0.57 34.10
CA GLU A 233 -16.36 -0.23 33.10
C GLU A 233 -16.95 0.59 31.93
N ALA A 234 -18.27 0.56 31.73
CA ALA A 234 -18.92 1.21 30.60
C ALA A 234 -18.82 2.74 30.62
N GLU A 235 -19.03 3.37 31.79
CA GLU A 235 -18.99 4.84 31.92
C GLU A 235 -17.58 5.42 31.71
N PRO A 236 -16.49 4.82 32.24
CA PRO A 236 -15.13 5.20 31.87
C PRO A 236 -14.77 5.04 30.39
N LEU A 237 -15.44 4.14 29.67
CA LEU A 237 -15.17 3.82 28.26
C LEU A 237 -15.98 4.66 27.26
N ALA A 238 -17.00 5.38 27.73
CA ALA A 238 -17.92 6.18 26.91
C ALA A 238 -17.44 7.62 26.73
#